data_AF-A0A789MBZ5-F1
#
_entry.id   AF-A0A789MBZ5-F1
#
_cell.length_a   1.000
_cell.length_b   1.000
_cell.length_c   1.000
_cell.angle_alpha   90.00
_cell.angle_beta   90.00
_cell.angle_gamma   90.00
#
_symmetry.space_group_name_H-M   'P 1'
#
loop_
_entity.id
_entity.type
_entity.pdbx_description
1 polymer ?
#
loop_
_entity_poly.entity_id
_entity_poly.type
_entity_poly.pdbx_seq_one_letter_code
_entity_poly.pdbx_strand_id
1 'polypeptide(L)'
;MMIDLTPNLNSAGLLNLIPEDTLSDIRKQACVGFAKIRIGNVIVSIRSMPISGYFTGEINTEDLTEDALQIALNHINYIERSLNNGFSGCEVKVLHKMDLEYQTSLLVKNKT
;
A
#
# COMPACT_ATOMS: atom_id res chain seq x y z
N MET A 1 -14.79 8.78 -4.53
CA MET A 1 -14.48 9.79 -3.50
C MET A 1 -12.96 9.90 -3.40
N MET A 2 -12.41 11.02 -2.96
CA MET A 2 -10.97 11.17 -2.73
C MET A 2 -10.76 11.41 -1.24
N ILE A 3 -9.79 10.70 -0.66
CA ILE A 3 -9.41 10.81 0.74
C ILE A 3 -8.27 11.81 0.83
N ASP A 4 -8.35 12.78 1.74
CA ASP A 4 -7.32 13.79 1.93
C ASP A 4 -6.54 13.51 3.22
N LEU A 5 -5.27 13.14 3.08
CA LEU A 5 -4.34 12.94 4.19
C LEU A 5 -3.36 14.11 4.35
N THR A 6 -3.53 15.20 3.60
CA THR A 6 -2.74 16.43 3.79
C THR A 6 -2.79 16.93 5.24
N PRO A 7 -3.93 16.88 5.95
CA PRO A 7 -3.98 17.26 7.37
C PRO A 7 -3.13 16.38 8.30
N ASN A 8 -2.75 15.17 7.87
CA ASN A 8 -1.94 14.24 8.63
C ASN A 8 -0.44 14.46 8.45
N LEU A 9 -0.01 15.44 7.63
CA LEU A 9 1.39 15.76 7.45
C LEU A 9 1.96 16.50 8.67
N ASN A 10 3.16 16.10 9.10
CA ASN A 10 3.94 16.85 10.08
C ASN A 10 4.74 17.99 9.41
N SER A 11 5.45 18.77 10.23
CA SER A 11 6.29 19.88 9.76
C SER A 11 7.43 19.47 8.82
N ALA A 12 7.81 18.19 8.79
CA ALA A 12 8.80 17.63 7.87
C ALA A 12 8.17 17.06 6.57
N GLY A 13 6.85 17.19 6.38
CA GLY A 13 6.17 16.66 5.19
C GLY A 13 5.98 15.14 5.21
N LEU A 14 6.10 14.50 6.37
CA LEU A 14 5.86 13.06 6.55
C LEU A 14 4.49 12.83 7.18
N LEU A 15 3.85 11.71 6.83
CA LEU A 15 2.58 11.32 7.44
C LEU A 15 2.79 10.93 8.91
N ASN A 16 1.99 11.54 9.78
CA ASN A 16 1.76 11.06 11.14
C ASN A 16 0.78 9.88 11.13
N LEU A 17 0.48 9.37 12.33
CA LEU A 17 -0.54 8.33 12.53
C LEU A 17 -1.85 8.70 11.81
N ILE A 18 -2.28 7.82 10.92
CA ILE A 18 -3.56 7.93 10.22
C ILE A 18 -4.65 7.33 11.13
N PRO A 19 -5.75 8.06 11.40
CA PRO A 19 -6.86 7.53 12.19
C PRO A 19 -7.45 6.24 11.59
N GLU A 20 -7.86 5.31 12.44
CA GLU A 20 -8.38 4.01 12.00
C GLU A 20 -9.65 4.13 11.15
N ASP A 21 -10.51 5.12 11.42
CA ASP A 21 -11.69 5.38 10.58
C ASP A 21 -11.29 5.73 9.14
N THR A 22 -10.24 6.54 8.98
CA THR A 22 -9.69 6.88 7.66
C THR A 22 -9.07 5.66 6.99
N LEU A 23 -8.33 4.83 7.73
CA LEU A 23 -7.80 3.57 7.20
C LEU A 23 -8.92 2.63 6.76
N SER A 24 -9.99 2.52 7.55
CA SER A 24 -11.19 1.73 7.23
C SER A 24 -11.82 2.20 5.92
N ASP A 25 -11.94 3.50 5.70
CA ASP A 25 -12.47 4.06 4.46
C ASP A 25 -11.54 3.85 3.25
N ILE A 26 -10.23 3.91 3.45
CA ILE A 26 -9.26 3.50 2.42
C ILE A 26 -9.48 2.03 2.04
N ARG A 27 -9.60 1.13 3.02
CA ARG A 27 -9.83 -0.31 2.77
C ARG A 27 -11.13 -0.54 1.98
N LYS A 28 -12.24 0.09 2.40
CA LYS A 28 -13.55 -0.01 1.71
C LYS A 28 -13.45 0.43 0.25
N GLN A 29 -12.82 1.57 -0.02
CA GLN A 29 -12.69 2.09 -1.39
C GLN A 29 -11.74 1.24 -2.24
N ALA A 30 -10.62 0.80 -1.66
CA ALA A 30 -9.64 -0.04 -2.35
C ALA A 30 -10.19 -1.43 -2.72
N CYS A 31 -11.13 -1.98 -1.95
CA CYS A 31 -11.80 -3.25 -2.29
C CYS A 31 -12.76 -3.14 -3.48
N VAL A 32 -13.28 -1.94 -3.77
CA VAL A 32 -14.19 -1.72 -4.92
C VAL A 32 -13.39 -1.42 -6.20
N GLY A 33 -12.16 -0.95 -6.05
CA GLY A 33 -11.24 -0.69 -7.17
C GLY A 33 -9.99 0.02 -6.67
N PHE A 34 -10.07 1.34 -6.51
CA PHE A 34 -8.95 2.15 -6.04
C PHE A 34 -9.43 3.23 -5.07
N ALA A 35 -8.73 3.38 -3.95
CA ALA A 35 -8.82 4.55 -3.09
C ALA A 35 -7.84 5.61 -3.60
N LYS A 36 -8.35 6.76 -4.07
CA LYS A 36 -7.51 7.91 -4.43
C LYS A 36 -7.22 8.72 -3.19
N ILE A 37 -5.94 8.95 -2.91
CA ILE A 37 -5.47 9.62 -1.70
C ILE A 37 -4.65 10.85 -2.11
N ARG A 38 -5.05 12.02 -1.62
CA ARG A 38 -4.28 13.26 -1.75
C ARG A 38 -3.39 13.44 -0.53
N ILE A 39 -2.12 13.81 -0.77
CA ILE A 39 -1.11 14.05 0.26
C ILE A 39 -0.33 15.29 -0.17
N GLY A 40 -0.71 16.46 0.35
CA GLY A 40 -0.22 17.74 -0.15
C GLY A 40 -0.55 17.90 -1.64
N ASN A 41 0.49 18.01 -2.47
CA ASN A 41 0.35 18.17 -3.92
C ASN A 41 0.39 16.85 -4.69
N VAL A 42 0.57 15.71 -4.00
CA VAL A 42 0.68 14.39 -4.62
C VAL A 42 -0.65 13.66 -4.53
N ILE A 43 -1.00 12.92 -5.58
CA ILE A 43 -2.13 11.98 -5.57
C ILE A 43 -1.58 10.58 -5.80
N VAL A 44 -1.87 9.68 -4.85
CA VAL A 44 -1.55 8.26 -4.93
C VAL A 44 -2.84 7.45 -4.99
N SER A 45 -2.75 6.22 -5.51
CA SER A 45 -3.87 5.28 -5.53
C SER A 45 -3.52 4.05 -4.72
N ILE A 46 -4.43 3.59 -3.86
CA ILE A 46 -4.30 2.33 -3.12
C ILE A 46 -5.34 1.34 -3.65
N ARG A 47 -4.95 0.09 -3.85
CA ARG A 47 -5.84 -1.01 -4.28
C ARG A 47 -5.67 -2.23 -3.39
N SER A 48 -6.67 -3.10 -3.40
CA SER A 48 -6.51 -4.44 -2.83
C SER A 48 -5.53 -5.28 -3.67
N MET A 49 -4.70 -6.06 -2.99
CA MET A 49 -3.86 -7.08 -3.59
C MET A 49 -4.69 -8.35 -3.88
N PRO A 50 -4.21 -9.26 -4.76
CA PRO A 50 -4.82 -10.58 -4.93
C PRO A 50 -4.78 -11.44 -3.65
N ILE A 51 -3.97 -11.05 -2.68
CA ILE A 51 -3.83 -11.69 -1.38
C ILE A 51 -4.82 -11.00 -0.43
N SER A 52 -5.81 -11.75 0.05
CA SER A 52 -6.91 -11.21 0.86
C SER A 52 -6.39 -10.43 2.07
N GLY A 53 -6.95 -9.25 2.30
CA GLY A 53 -6.63 -8.40 3.45
C GLY A 53 -5.39 -7.53 3.28
N TYR A 54 -4.69 -7.59 2.14
CA TYR A 54 -3.53 -6.76 1.87
C TYR A 54 -3.76 -5.74 0.76
N PHE A 55 -3.05 -4.63 0.84
CA PHE A 55 -3.19 -3.46 0.00
C PHE A 55 -1.83 -3.02 -0.55
N THR A 56 -1.84 -2.42 -1.74
CA THR A 56 -0.63 -1.86 -2.34
C THR A 56 -0.91 -0.53 -3.00
N GLY A 57 0.08 0.36 -2.99
CA GLY A 57 -0.01 1.68 -3.58
C GLY A 57 0.59 1.77 -4.98
N GLU A 58 0.05 2.71 -5.75
CA GLU A 58 0.43 3.04 -7.11
C GLU A 58 0.49 4.57 -7.23
N ILE A 59 1.42 5.07 -8.02
CA ILE A 59 1.48 6.49 -8.39
C ILE A 59 1.74 6.62 -9.88
N ASN A 60 1.08 7.59 -10.54
CA ASN A 60 1.49 7.97 -11.88
C ASN A 60 2.79 8.77 -11.78
N THR A 61 3.84 8.24 -12.40
CA THR A 61 5.18 8.85 -12.40
C THR A 61 5.35 9.88 -13.51
N GLU A 62 4.42 9.94 -14.46
CA GLU A 62 4.40 10.95 -15.52
C GLU A 62 4.33 12.34 -14.88
N ASP A 63 5.26 13.23 -15.27
CA ASP A 63 5.38 14.61 -14.82
C ASP A 63 5.86 14.84 -13.37
N LEU A 64 6.29 13.80 -12.65
CA LEU A 64 6.89 13.97 -11.32
C LEU A 64 8.40 14.21 -11.38
N THR A 65 8.87 15.16 -10.57
CA THR A 65 10.31 15.27 -10.27
C THR A 65 10.77 14.06 -9.46
N GLU A 66 12.06 13.75 -9.50
CA GLU A 66 12.63 12.63 -8.73
C GLU A 66 12.37 12.79 -7.22
N ASP A 67 12.52 14.01 -6.70
CA ASP A 67 12.21 14.32 -5.29
C ASP A 67 10.73 14.08 -4.96
N ALA A 68 9.81 14.52 -5.82
CA ALA A 68 8.38 14.33 -5.63
C ALA A 68 8.00 12.84 -5.70
N LEU A 69 8.63 12.09 -6.61
CA LEU A 69 8.47 10.65 -6.71
C LEU A 69 8.96 9.95 -5.45
N GLN A 70 10.15 10.30 -4.95
CA GLN A 70 10.70 9.68 -3.74
C GLN A 70 9.83 9.95 -2.50
N ILE A 71 9.34 11.18 -2.36
CA ILE A 71 8.39 11.55 -1.29
C ILE A 71 7.11 10.72 -1.41
N ALA A 72 6.55 10.61 -2.61
CA ALA A 72 5.34 9.85 -2.85
C ALA A 72 5.50 8.36 -2.55
N LEU A 73 6.62 7.75 -2.94
CA LEU A 73 6.95 6.36 -2.64
C LEU A 73 7.09 6.13 -1.13
N ASN A 74 7.68 7.09 -0.41
CA ASN A 74 7.76 7.03 1.05
C ASN A 74 6.38 7.07 1.70
N HIS A 75 5.48 7.93 1.21
CA HIS A 75 4.08 7.98 1.68
C HIS A 75 3.31 6.72 1.35
N ILE A 76 3.47 6.16 0.14
CA ILE A 76 2.88 4.87 -0.24
C ILE A 76 3.35 3.78 0.72
N ASN A 77 4.65 3.64 0.95
CA ASN A 77 5.19 2.64 1.87
C ASN A 77 4.64 2.81 3.30
N TYR A 78 4.49 4.05 3.77
CA TYR A 78 3.87 4.30 5.08
C TYR A 78 2.41 3.83 5.11
N ILE A 79 1.60 4.22 4.12
CA ILE A 79 0.19 3.83 4.03
C ILE A 79 0.03 2.31 3.92
N GLU A 80 0.84 1.66 3.08
CA GLU A 80 0.83 0.20 2.95
C GLU A 80 1.07 -0.45 4.31
N ARG A 81 2.10 -0.03 5.05
CA ARG A 81 2.39 -0.58 6.37
C ARG A 81 1.27 -0.33 7.38
N SER A 82 0.62 0.84 7.34
CA SER A 82 -0.55 1.12 8.18
C SER A 82 -1.75 0.22 7.85
N LEU A 83 -1.96 -0.11 6.57
CA LEU A 83 -3.06 -0.97 6.13
C LEU A 83 -2.80 -2.46 6.36
N ASN A 84 -1.54 -2.88 6.24
CA ASN A 84 -1.11 -4.27 6.13
C ASN A 84 -0.44 -4.80 7.41
N ASN A 85 -0.80 -4.27 8.58
CA ASN A 85 -0.24 -4.70 9.87
C ASN A 85 1.30 -4.64 9.92
N GLY A 86 1.89 -3.60 9.34
CA GLY A 86 3.33 -3.32 9.36
C GLY A 86 4.09 -3.75 8.10
N PHE A 87 3.47 -4.44 7.14
CA PHE A 87 4.14 -4.88 5.91
C PHE A 87 3.91 -3.92 4.72
N SER A 88 4.97 -3.66 3.95
CA SER A 88 4.84 -3.09 2.61
C SER A 88 4.18 -4.08 1.65
N GLY A 89 3.59 -3.59 0.56
CA GLY A 89 3.03 -4.44 -0.49
C GLY A 89 4.09 -5.33 -1.14
N CYS A 90 5.34 -4.86 -1.21
CA CYS A 90 6.48 -5.66 -1.68
C CYS A 90 6.81 -6.83 -0.75
N GLU A 91 6.89 -6.59 0.56
CA GLU A 91 7.14 -7.66 1.55
C GLU A 91 6.03 -8.72 1.51
N VAL A 92 4.76 -8.30 1.39
CA VAL A 92 3.62 -9.22 1.25
C VAL A 92 3.77 -10.10 -0.01
N LYS A 93 4.16 -9.53 -1.15
CA LYS A 93 4.39 -10.29 -2.39
C LYS A 93 5.50 -11.32 -2.23
N VAL A 94 6.62 -10.94 -1.59
CA VAL A 94 7.76 -11.84 -1.37
C VAL A 94 7.37 -13.00 -0.46
N LEU A 95 6.73 -12.71 0.68
CA LEU A 95 6.29 -13.73 1.63
C LEU A 95 5.28 -14.69 1.01
N HIS A 96 4.31 -14.18 0.25
CA HIS A 96 3.33 -15.01 -0.43
C HIS A 96 3.96 -15.91 -1.50
N LYS A 97 4.94 -15.38 -2.26
CA LYS A 97 5.69 -16.18 -3.23
C LYS A 97 6.44 -17.32 -2.55
N MET A 98 7.13 -17.05 -1.44
CA MET A 98 7.85 -18.07 -0.68
C MET A 98 6.92 -19.16 -0.13
N ASP A 99 5.74 -18.78 0.37
CA ASP A 99 4.73 -19.76 0.83
C ASP A 99 4.26 -20.67 -0.31
N LEU A 100 3.92 -20.10 -1.48
CA LEU A 100 3.52 -20.89 -2.65
C LEU A 100 4.61 -21.86 -3.12
N GLU A 101 5.87 -21.41 -3.15
CA GLU A 101 7.02 -22.25 -3.49
C GLU A 101 7.20 -23.39 -2.48
N TYR A 102 7.05 -23.10 -1.19
CA TYR A 102 7.11 -24.09 -0.12
C TYR A 102 6.00 -25.14 -0.25
N GLN A 103 4.73 -24.73 -0.39
CA GLN A 103 3.60 -25.64 -0.57
C GLN A 103 3.77 -26.54 -1.80
N THR A 104 4.24 -25.96 -2.90
CA THR A 104 4.52 -26.72 -4.14
C THR A 104 5.60 -27.78 -3.90
N SER A 105 6.67 -27.43 -3.18
CA SER A 105 7.75 -28.37 -2.88
C SER A 105 7.30 -29.56 -2.03
N LEU A 106 6.40 -29.34 -1.06
CA LEU A 106 5.83 -30.40 -0.22
C LEU A 106 4.93 -31.34 -1.03
N LEU A 107 4.11 -30.78 -1.92
CA LEU A 107 3.23 -31.57 -2.79
C LEU A 107 4.00 -32.47 -3.74
N VAL A 108 5.16 -32.02 -4.25
CA VAL A 108 6.04 -32.85 -5.08
C VAL A 108 6.64 -33.98 -4.25
N LYS A 109 7.19 -33.69 -3.06
CA LYS A 109 7.79 -34.70 -2.19
C LYS A 109 6.81 -35.81 -1.80
N ASN A 110 5.55 -35.47 -1.50
CA ASN A 110 4.53 -36.45 -1.09
C ASN A 110 3.98 -37.31 -2.24
N LYS A 111 4.35 -37.04 -3.50
CA LYS A 111 3.94 -37.80 -4.69
C LYS A 111 5.02 -38.79 -5.20
N THR A 112 6.20 -38.76 -4.61
CA THR A 112 7.35 -39.64 -4.89
C THR A 112 7.60 -40.55 -3.71
#